data_AF-A0A0N0JJF2-F1
#
_entry.id   AF-A0A0N0JJF2-F1
#
_cell.length_a   1.000
_cell.length_b   1.000
_cell.length_c   1.000
_cell.angle_alpha   90.00
_cell.angle_beta   90.00
_cell.angle_gamma   90.00
#
_symmetry.space_group_name_H-M   'P 1'
#
loop_
_entity.id
_entity.type
_entity.pdbx_description
1 polymer ?
#
loop_
_entity_poly.entity_id
_entity_poly.type
_entity_poly.pdbx_seq_one_letter_code
_entity_poly.pdbx_strand_id
1 'polypeptide(L)'
;MALTQQDVDRKLTFFNISSDDVARFGQIAGAMDGLAPPALERLYDRIALTPETARFFPSRAAMSHARDKQIEHWGSMFSGTPGMAYAERAQRIGDVHARIGLEPGWYIGAYASVLDEVIVRFLGRGLGKLGSRRAKAVATLVKMALLDMEVALSAYFQAEDAKRQAVVTQVGHTVRKMTEGDFTVALTGLPEAYAALEADLETMRKKVSGALGAVSQTSRAVDTGAKEIREASDDLARRTEQQAASLEEASASITTLAGTVGKTAEEATQLHSAVQDAHGDARQGGGVLEEAVQAMNDIHRSAAEIGKIIAVIDGIAFQTNLLALNAGVEAARAGDAGRGFAVVANEVRALAQRSAEAALDIKKLIGESSVQVERGVTLVDQTGETFERIVSRVGAIADVASNIAEGARAQAANIRQIQATVNELDLMTQQNAAMVEEATAASRSLAGEADRMADLVGHFRVEGLVPHQAKATRRAA
;
A
#
# COMPACT_ATOMS: atom_id res chain seq x y z
N MET A 1 -25.97 -9.14 -61.91
CA MET A 1 -27.13 -10.04 -62.18
C MET A 1 -26.81 -10.83 -63.44
N ALA A 2 -27.30 -12.06 -63.57
CA ALA A 2 -27.18 -12.78 -64.84
C ALA A 2 -28.04 -12.07 -65.90
N LEU A 3 -27.49 -11.85 -67.09
CA LEU A 3 -28.21 -11.25 -68.20
C LEU A 3 -29.37 -12.17 -68.62
N THR A 4 -30.58 -11.63 -68.78
CA THR A 4 -31.76 -12.41 -69.17
C THR A 4 -32.10 -12.23 -70.66
N GLN A 5 -32.82 -13.19 -71.26
CA GLN A 5 -33.34 -13.04 -72.63
C GLN A 5 -34.19 -11.77 -72.78
N GLN A 6 -34.97 -11.42 -71.73
CA GLN A 6 -35.76 -10.19 -71.69
C GLN A 6 -34.87 -8.93 -71.75
N ASP A 7 -33.71 -8.93 -71.10
CA ASP A 7 -32.76 -7.80 -71.17
C ASP A 7 -32.17 -7.66 -72.57
N VAL A 8 -31.84 -8.78 -73.21
CA VAL A 8 -31.35 -8.81 -74.61
C VAL A 8 -32.41 -8.26 -75.55
N ASP A 9 -33.66 -8.71 -75.44
CA ASP A 9 -34.76 -8.25 -76.30
C ASP A 9 -35.06 -6.75 -76.11
N ARG A 10 -35.00 -6.26 -74.86
CA ARG A 10 -35.15 -4.83 -74.55
C ARG A 10 -34.03 -3.99 -75.16
N LYS A 11 -32.79 -4.45 -75.08
CA LYS A 11 -31.64 -3.77 -75.71
C LYS A 11 -31.77 -3.78 -77.23
N LEU A 12 -32.12 -4.91 -77.86
CA LEU A 12 -32.34 -4.98 -79.31
C LEU A 12 -33.44 -4.01 -79.78
N THR A 13 -34.53 -3.93 -79.01
CA THR A 13 -35.62 -2.98 -79.27
C THR A 13 -35.15 -1.53 -79.11
N PHE A 14 -34.44 -1.21 -78.03
CA PHE A 14 -33.94 0.14 -77.75
C PHE A 14 -32.92 0.63 -78.79
N PHE A 15 -32.01 -0.24 -79.22
CA PHE A 15 -31.06 0.03 -80.30
C PHE A 15 -31.70 -0.02 -81.70
N ASN A 16 -33.01 -0.27 -81.78
CA ASN A 16 -33.79 -0.32 -83.01
C ASN A 16 -33.18 -1.30 -84.03
N ILE A 17 -32.82 -2.51 -83.57
CA ILE A 17 -32.36 -3.62 -84.41
C ILE A 17 -33.59 -4.34 -84.96
N SER A 18 -33.97 -4.00 -86.19
CA SER A 18 -35.16 -4.54 -86.85
C SER A 18 -34.85 -5.81 -87.65
N SER A 19 -35.88 -6.56 -88.08
CA SER A 19 -35.72 -7.65 -89.06
C SER A 19 -35.04 -7.18 -90.35
N ASP A 20 -35.25 -5.91 -90.70
CA ASP A 20 -34.65 -5.20 -91.81
C ASP A 20 -33.13 -5.04 -91.65
N ASP A 21 -32.67 -4.81 -90.41
CA ASP A 21 -31.25 -4.77 -90.05
C ASP A 21 -30.64 -6.17 -90.13
N VAL A 22 -31.32 -7.19 -89.57
CA VAL A 22 -30.87 -8.60 -89.63
C VAL A 22 -30.74 -9.09 -91.08
N ALA A 23 -31.65 -8.68 -91.98
CA ALA A 23 -31.55 -9.00 -93.40
C ALA A 23 -30.28 -8.44 -94.08
N ARG A 24 -29.62 -7.43 -93.47
CA ARG A 24 -28.35 -6.84 -93.97
C ARG A 24 -27.12 -7.54 -93.38
N PHE A 25 -27.28 -8.42 -92.40
CA PHE A 25 -26.14 -9.05 -91.72
C PHE A 25 -25.26 -9.85 -92.66
N GLY A 26 -25.82 -10.61 -93.61
CA GLY A 26 -25.02 -11.34 -94.60
C GLY A 26 -24.16 -10.42 -95.48
N GLN A 27 -24.67 -9.23 -95.83
CA GLN A 27 -23.90 -8.22 -96.57
C GLN A 27 -22.78 -7.62 -95.71
N ILE A 28 -23.06 -7.37 -94.43
CA ILE A 28 -22.08 -6.80 -93.50
C ILE A 28 -21.00 -7.84 -93.19
N ALA A 29 -21.38 -9.09 -92.86
CA ALA A 29 -20.48 -10.20 -92.60
C ALA A 29 -19.49 -10.43 -93.76
N GLY A 30 -19.99 -10.56 -94.99
CA GLY A 30 -19.11 -10.74 -96.15
C GLY A 30 -18.20 -9.55 -96.45
N ALA A 31 -18.55 -8.34 -96.00
CA ALA A 31 -17.64 -7.20 -96.07
C ALA A 31 -16.63 -7.19 -94.91
N MET A 32 -17.06 -7.58 -93.70
CA MET A 32 -16.20 -7.67 -92.52
C MET A 32 -15.08 -8.70 -92.71
N ASP A 33 -15.31 -9.79 -93.43
CA ASP A 33 -14.28 -10.81 -93.73
C ASP A 33 -13.02 -10.19 -94.38
N GLY A 34 -13.20 -9.17 -95.23
CA GLY A 34 -12.08 -8.45 -95.87
C GLY A 34 -11.65 -7.17 -95.14
N LEU A 35 -12.56 -6.53 -94.39
CA LEU A 35 -12.32 -5.22 -93.77
C LEU A 35 -11.82 -5.31 -92.32
N ALA A 36 -12.29 -6.29 -91.54
CA ALA A 36 -11.95 -6.43 -90.12
C ALA A 36 -10.48 -6.79 -89.87
N PRO A 37 -9.87 -7.77 -90.60
CA PRO A 37 -8.49 -8.18 -90.32
C PRO A 37 -7.47 -7.03 -90.42
N PRO A 38 -7.43 -6.24 -91.52
CA PRO A 38 -6.45 -5.16 -91.61
C PRO A 38 -6.77 -4.00 -90.66
N ALA A 39 -8.03 -3.79 -90.25
CA ALA A 39 -8.41 -2.74 -89.30
C ALA A 39 -7.99 -3.10 -87.87
N LEU A 40 -8.21 -4.35 -87.46
CA LEU A 40 -7.79 -4.85 -86.16
C LEU A 40 -6.26 -4.97 -86.09
N GLU A 41 -5.57 -5.30 -87.18
CA GLU A 41 -4.10 -5.26 -87.21
C GLU A 41 -3.56 -3.86 -86.87
N ARG A 42 -4.10 -2.80 -87.50
CA ARG A 42 -3.74 -1.41 -87.17
C ARG A 42 -4.11 -1.01 -85.75
N LEU A 43 -5.25 -1.47 -85.22
CA LEU A 43 -5.61 -1.24 -83.83
C LEU A 43 -4.57 -1.86 -82.89
N TYR A 44 -4.17 -3.10 -83.12
CA TYR A 44 -3.20 -3.79 -82.25
C TYR A 44 -1.77 -3.25 -82.41
N ASP A 45 -1.41 -2.68 -83.57
CA ASP A 45 -0.21 -1.85 -83.71
C ASP A 45 -0.27 -0.63 -82.80
N ARG A 46 -1.41 0.09 -82.80
CA ARG A 46 -1.62 1.25 -81.92
C ARG A 46 -1.62 0.89 -80.43
N ILE A 47 -2.24 -0.23 -80.06
CA ILE A 47 -2.24 -0.76 -78.68
C ILE A 47 -0.82 -1.02 -78.21
N ALA A 48 0.04 -1.60 -79.07
CA ALA A 48 1.43 -1.87 -78.73
C ALA A 48 2.28 -0.62 -78.54
N LEU A 49 1.93 0.48 -79.23
CA LEU A 49 2.59 1.78 -79.12
C LEU A 49 2.06 2.64 -77.97
N THR A 50 0.99 2.23 -77.29
CA THR A 50 0.34 2.98 -76.21
C THR A 50 0.62 2.28 -74.87
N PRO A 51 1.49 2.80 -74.00
CA PRO A 51 1.93 2.13 -72.76
C PRO A 51 0.79 1.64 -71.85
N GLU A 52 -0.25 2.45 -71.73
CA GLU A 52 -1.43 2.20 -70.88
C GLU A 52 -2.21 0.96 -71.31
N THR A 53 -2.19 0.63 -72.60
CA THR A 53 -2.84 -0.55 -73.17
C THR A 53 -1.88 -1.70 -73.45
N ALA A 54 -0.61 -1.40 -73.76
CA ALA A 54 0.42 -2.41 -74.04
C ALA A 54 0.71 -3.29 -72.82
N ARG A 55 0.64 -2.72 -71.61
CA ARG A 55 0.91 -3.41 -70.33
C ARG A 55 0.04 -4.63 -70.06
N PHE A 56 -1.13 -4.74 -70.71
CA PHE A 56 -2.04 -5.89 -70.54
C PHE A 56 -1.60 -7.12 -71.33
N PHE A 57 -0.58 -7.00 -72.19
CA PHE A 57 -0.11 -8.08 -73.04
C PHE A 57 1.34 -8.42 -72.72
N PRO A 58 1.64 -9.69 -72.36
CA PRO A 58 3.01 -10.10 -72.03
C PRO A 58 3.90 -10.24 -73.28
N SER A 59 3.30 -10.34 -74.47
CA SER A 59 4.05 -10.53 -75.72
C SER A 59 3.23 -10.13 -76.95
N ARG A 60 3.93 -9.96 -78.07
CA ARG A 60 3.30 -9.73 -79.37
C ARG A 60 2.42 -10.90 -79.82
N ALA A 61 2.79 -12.13 -79.45
CA ALA A 61 1.97 -13.32 -79.73
C ALA A 61 0.63 -13.28 -78.98
N ALA A 62 0.62 -12.79 -77.73
CA ALA A 62 -0.62 -12.60 -76.98
C ALA A 62 -1.51 -11.51 -77.61
N MET A 63 -0.92 -10.43 -78.13
CA MET A 63 -1.64 -9.42 -78.90
C MET A 63 -2.25 -10.01 -80.17
N SER A 64 -1.49 -10.76 -80.96
CA SER A 64 -2.01 -11.43 -82.17
C SER A 64 -3.16 -12.39 -81.85
N HIS A 65 -3.03 -13.18 -80.78
CA HIS A 65 -4.10 -14.08 -80.35
C HIS A 65 -5.38 -13.32 -79.97
N ALA A 66 -5.24 -12.23 -79.19
CA ALA A 66 -6.39 -11.40 -78.82
C ALA A 66 -7.02 -10.72 -80.04
N ARG A 67 -6.21 -10.24 -80.99
CA ARG A 67 -6.66 -9.68 -82.27
C ARG A 67 -7.48 -10.70 -83.05
N ASP A 68 -6.98 -11.93 -83.19
CA ASP A 68 -7.65 -12.99 -83.94
C ASP A 68 -8.98 -13.36 -83.27
N LYS A 69 -9.04 -13.34 -81.93
CA LYS A 69 -10.29 -13.50 -81.17
C LYS A 69 -11.26 -12.34 -81.35
N GLN A 70 -10.77 -11.11 -81.49
CA GLN A 70 -11.63 -9.98 -81.85
C GLN A 70 -12.14 -10.12 -83.29
N ILE A 71 -11.34 -10.56 -84.25
CA ILE A 71 -11.81 -10.83 -85.62
C ILE A 71 -12.96 -11.84 -85.60
N GLU A 72 -12.79 -12.95 -84.87
CA GLU A 72 -13.83 -13.97 -84.68
C GLU A 72 -15.10 -13.40 -84.04
N HIS A 73 -14.95 -12.61 -82.97
CA HIS A 73 -16.08 -11.95 -82.29
C HIS A 73 -16.85 -11.03 -83.23
N TRP A 74 -16.15 -10.12 -83.91
CA TRP A 74 -16.74 -9.15 -84.84
C TRP A 74 -17.45 -9.83 -86.02
N GLY A 75 -16.90 -10.91 -86.56
CA GLY A 75 -17.58 -11.73 -87.57
C GLY A 75 -18.85 -12.38 -87.02
N SER A 76 -18.79 -12.90 -85.79
CA SER A 76 -19.93 -13.56 -85.14
C SER A 76 -21.07 -12.62 -84.74
N MET A 77 -20.85 -11.30 -84.68
CA MET A 77 -21.92 -10.34 -84.39
C MET A 77 -23.01 -10.31 -85.47
N PHE A 78 -22.64 -10.71 -86.69
CA PHE A 78 -23.51 -10.72 -87.86
C PHE A 78 -23.92 -12.13 -88.28
N SER A 79 -23.66 -13.17 -87.47
CA SER A 79 -24.06 -14.55 -87.74
C SER A 79 -25.44 -14.87 -87.15
N GLY A 80 -26.49 -14.42 -87.85
CA GLY A 80 -27.89 -14.66 -87.46
C GLY A 80 -28.46 -13.60 -86.52
N THR A 81 -29.69 -13.80 -86.06
CA THR A 81 -30.37 -12.86 -85.16
C THR A 81 -29.63 -12.77 -83.83
N PRO A 82 -29.26 -11.58 -83.34
CA PRO A 82 -28.62 -11.44 -82.04
C PRO A 82 -29.54 -11.99 -80.94
N GLY A 83 -28.96 -12.78 -80.03
CA GLY A 83 -29.69 -13.40 -78.92
C GLY A 83 -28.76 -13.66 -77.74
N MET A 84 -29.20 -14.47 -76.78
CA MET A 84 -28.43 -14.75 -75.55
C MET A 84 -26.98 -15.18 -75.80
N ALA A 85 -26.74 -16.06 -76.78
CA ALA A 85 -25.38 -16.52 -77.08
C ALA A 85 -24.44 -15.38 -77.54
N TYR A 86 -24.96 -14.37 -78.23
CA TYR A 86 -24.22 -13.16 -78.60
C TYR A 86 -23.94 -12.32 -77.34
N ALA A 87 -24.97 -12.08 -76.54
CA ALA A 87 -24.86 -11.22 -75.38
C ALA A 87 -23.91 -11.79 -74.31
N GLU A 88 -23.87 -13.11 -74.13
CA GLU A 88 -22.89 -13.79 -73.28
C GLU A 88 -21.44 -13.62 -73.78
N ARG A 89 -21.21 -13.58 -75.10
CA ARG A 89 -19.87 -13.30 -75.66
C ARG A 89 -19.44 -11.87 -75.32
N ALA A 90 -20.32 -10.90 -75.55
CA ALA A 90 -20.07 -9.50 -75.23
C ALA A 90 -19.87 -9.27 -73.71
N GLN A 91 -20.66 -9.94 -72.87
CA GLN A 91 -20.51 -9.91 -71.41
C GLN A 91 -19.14 -10.42 -70.97
N ARG A 92 -18.67 -11.56 -71.52
CA ARG A 92 -17.33 -12.09 -71.21
C ARG A 92 -16.21 -11.10 -71.52
N ILE A 93 -16.35 -10.29 -72.57
CA ILE A 93 -15.37 -9.23 -72.90
C ILE A 93 -15.35 -8.18 -71.79
N GLY A 94 -16.52 -7.72 -71.35
CA GLY A 94 -16.65 -6.79 -70.23
C GLY A 94 -16.07 -7.32 -68.92
N ASP A 95 -16.37 -8.58 -68.57
CA ASP A 95 -15.83 -9.24 -67.38
C ASP A 95 -14.30 -9.35 -67.43
N VAL A 96 -13.74 -9.67 -68.60
CA VAL A 96 -12.29 -9.69 -68.81
C VAL A 96 -11.69 -8.31 -68.62
N HIS A 97 -12.30 -7.26 -69.17
CA HIS A 97 -11.84 -5.89 -69.01
C HIS A 97 -11.88 -5.41 -67.57
N ALA A 98 -12.93 -5.74 -66.81
CA ALA A 98 -13.01 -5.41 -65.37
C ALA A 98 -11.98 -6.20 -64.55
N ARG A 99 -11.70 -7.45 -64.92
CA ARG A 99 -10.69 -8.26 -64.25
C ARG A 99 -9.28 -7.71 -64.45
N ILE A 100 -8.94 -7.25 -65.66
CA ILE A 100 -7.62 -6.68 -65.94
C ILE A 100 -7.52 -5.20 -65.57
N GLY A 101 -8.63 -4.51 -65.27
CA GLY A 101 -8.64 -3.08 -64.97
C GLY A 101 -8.43 -2.20 -66.21
N LEU A 102 -8.92 -2.62 -67.38
CA LEU A 102 -8.89 -1.78 -68.59
C LEU A 102 -9.86 -0.61 -68.42
N GLU A 103 -9.38 0.62 -68.56
CA GLU A 103 -10.24 1.79 -68.50
C GLU A 103 -11.25 1.78 -69.65
N PRO A 104 -12.56 2.02 -69.39
CA PRO A 104 -13.60 2.07 -70.41
C PRO A 104 -13.26 3.00 -71.60
N GLY A 105 -12.54 4.10 -71.36
CA GLY A 105 -12.12 5.04 -72.40
C GLY A 105 -11.28 4.38 -73.50
N TRP A 106 -10.34 3.50 -73.14
CA TRP A 106 -9.52 2.76 -74.11
C TRP A 106 -10.34 1.77 -74.94
N TYR A 107 -11.33 1.13 -74.31
CA TYR A 107 -12.24 0.21 -75.00
C TYR A 107 -13.14 0.93 -76.01
N ILE A 108 -13.73 2.07 -75.61
CA ILE A 108 -14.54 2.93 -76.48
C ILE A 108 -13.70 3.45 -77.66
N GLY A 109 -12.49 3.92 -77.39
CA GLY A 109 -11.55 4.42 -78.41
C GLY A 109 -11.13 3.34 -79.42
N ALA A 110 -11.00 2.09 -78.97
CA ALA A 110 -10.71 0.95 -79.84
C ALA A 110 -11.86 0.67 -80.83
N TYR A 111 -13.11 0.67 -80.37
CA TYR A 111 -14.29 0.52 -81.25
C TYR A 111 -14.40 1.68 -82.23
N ALA A 112 -14.20 2.92 -81.77
CA ALA A 112 -14.21 4.10 -82.64
C ALA A 112 -13.16 3.97 -83.76
N SER A 113 -11.95 3.50 -83.44
CA SER A 113 -10.86 3.32 -84.41
C SER A 113 -11.17 2.24 -85.46
N VAL A 114 -11.75 1.11 -85.04
CA VAL A 114 -12.14 0.03 -85.98
C VAL A 114 -13.31 0.48 -86.84
N LEU A 115 -14.32 1.14 -86.26
CA LEU A 115 -15.48 1.63 -86.98
C LEU A 115 -15.11 2.68 -88.03
N ASP A 116 -14.28 3.67 -87.69
CA ASP A 116 -13.77 4.67 -88.64
C ASP A 116 -13.23 3.99 -89.91
N GLU A 117 -12.34 3.03 -89.70
CA GLU A 117 -11.65 2.41 -90.82
C GLU A 117 -12.55 1.50 -91.67
N VAL A 118 -13.41 0.72 -91.02
CA VAL A 118 -14.38 -0.15 -91.69
C VAL A 118 -15.38 0.71 -92.47
N ILE A 119 -15.92 1.77 -91.88
CA ILE A 119 -16.92 2.64 -92.50
C ILE A 119 -16.35 3.36 -93.73
N VAL A 120 -15.15 3.97 -93.60
CA VAL A 120 -14.48 4.67 -94.70
C VAL A 120 -14.24 3.73 -95.89
N ARG A 121 -13.72 2.52 -95.64
CA ARG A 121 -13.46 1.53 -96.70
C ARG A 121 -14.73 0.94 -97.30
N PHE A 122 -15.78 0.78 -96.49
CA PHE A 122 -17.07 0.27 -96.93
C PHE A 122 -17.81 1.27 -97.86
N LEU A 123 -17.66 2.58 -97.61
CA LEU A 123 -18.30 3.64 -98.40
C LEU A 123 -17.51 4.06 -99.66
N GLY A 124 -16.18 3.86 -99.71
CA GLY A 124 -15.31 4.30 -100.80
C GLY A 124 -15.54 3.68 -102.19
N ARG A 125 -16.56 2.83 -102.41
CA ARG A 125 -16.78 2.05 -103.65
C ARG A 125 -17.95 2.53 -104.54
N GLY A 126 -18.32 3.81 -104.56
CA GLY A 126 -19.20 4.40 -105.60
C GLY A 126 -20.44 5.19 -105.12
N LEU A 127 -20.82 6.22 -105.88
CA LEU A 127 -21.91 7.18 -105.63
C LEU A 127 -23.15 6.86 -106.52
N GLY A 128 -24.34 6.65 -105.93
CA GLY A 128 -25.61 6.36 -106.65
C GLY A 128 -26.67 5.65 -105.79
N LYS A 129 -27.71 5.02 -106.39
CA LYS A 129 -28.75 4.22 -105.66
C LYS A 129 -28.17 3.09 -104.78
N LEU A 130 -26.96 2.60 -105.08
CA LEU A 130 -26.20 1.69 -104.20
C LEU A 130 -25.74 2.37 -102.89
N GLY A 131 -25.64 3.69 -102.85
CA GLY A 131 -25.24 4.48 -101.70
C GLY A 131 -26.25 4.45 -100.56
N SER A 132 -27.56 4.44 -100.83
CA SER A 132 -28.58 4.34 -99.77
C SER A 132 -28.60 2.95 -99.11
N ARG A 133 -28.36 1.87 -99.87
CA ARG A 133 -28.22 0.51 -99.34
C ARG A 133 -26.95 0.36 -98.49
N ARG A 134 -25.83 0.95 -98.91
CA ARG A 134 -24.60 0.97 -98.12
C ARG A 134 -24.71 1.83 -96.86
N ALA A 135 -25.36 3.00 -96.94
CA ALA A 135 -25.62 3.84 -95.78
C ALA A 135 -26.46 3.12 -94.72
N LYS A 136 -27.49 2.37 -95.13
CA LYS A 136 -28.27 1.51 -94.20
C LYS A 136 -27.43 0.40 -93.58
N ALA A 137 -26.56 -0.25 -94.35
CA ALA A 137 -25.64 -1.26 -93.82
C ALA A 137 -24.61 -0.68 -92.84
N VAL A 138 -24.11 0.53 -93.08
CA VAL A 138 -23.26 1.28 -92.14
C VAL A 138 -24.03 1.63 -90.87
N ALA A 139 -25.29 2.08 -90.98
CA ALA A 139 -26.12 2.34 -89.82
C ALA A 139 -26.35 1.06 -88.98
N THR A 140 -26.61 -0.08 -89.63
CA THR A 140 -26.72 -1.38 -88.94
C THR A 140 -25.41 -1.80 -88.27
N LEU A 141 -24.26 -1.61 -88.92
CA LEU A 141 -22.92 -1.87 -88.35
C LEU A 141 -22.68 -1.04 -87.08
N VAL A 142 -22.94 0.27 -87.15
CA VAL A 142 -22.77 1.19 -86.00
C VAL A 142 -23.71 0.80 -84.85
N LYS A 143 -24.99 0.51 -85.14
CA LYS A 143 -25.94 0.04 -84.11
C LYS A 143 -25.44 -1.22 -83.41
N MET A 144 -24.99 -2.22 -84.17
CA MET A 144 -24.48 -3.47 -83.59
C MET A 144 -23.20 -3.27 -82.78
N ALA A 145 -22.27 -2.42 -83.25
CA ALA A 145 -21.05 -2.13 -82.51
C ALA A 145 -21.31 -1.35 -81.20
N LEU A 146 -22.25 -0.40 -81.20
CA LEU A 146 -22.65 0.31 -79.99
C LEU A 146 -23.42 -0.59 -79.01
N LEU A 147 -24.27 -1.49 -79.51
CA LEU A 147 -24.95 -2.50 -78.69
C LEU A 147 -23.94 -3.44 -78.02
N ASP A 148 -22.95 -3.92 -78.77
CA ASP A 148 -21.90 -4.81 -78.27
C ASP A 148 -21.07 -4.15 -77.18
N MET A 149 -20.66 -2.90 -77.44
CA MET A 149 -19.96 -2.08 -76.46
C MET A 149 -20.80 -1.82 -75.20
N GLU A 150 -22.09 -1.55 -75.35
CA GLU A 150 -22.99 -1.30 -74.22
C GLU A 150 -23.14 -2.54 -73.33
N VAL A 151 -23.25 -3.74 -73.91
CA VAL A 151 -23.33 -5.00 -73.16
C VAL A 151 -22.01 -5.26 -72.41
N ALA A 152 -20.87 -5.06 -73.07
CA ALA A 152 -19.56 -5.23 -72.44
C ALA A 152 -19.29 -4.18 -71.34
N LEU A 153 -19.63 -2.91 -71.55
CA LEU A 153 -19.49 -1.86 -70.53
C LEU A 153 -20.43 -2.09 -69.33
N SER A 154 -21.66 -2.54 -69.58
CA SER A 154 -22.60 -2.92 -68.51
C SER A 154 -22.01 -4.03 -67.64
N ALA A 155 -21.42 -5.06 -68.26
CA ALA A 155 -20.77 -6.16 -67.55
C ALA A 155 -19.54 -5.67 -66.75
N TYR A 156 -18.73 -4.79 -67.35
CA TYR A 156 -17.58 -4.17 -66.70
C TYR A 156 -17.98 -3.45 -65.40
N PHE A 157 -18.95 -2.54 -65.48
CA PHE A 157 -19.38 -1.76 -64.32
C PHE A 157 -20.07 -2.62 -63.25
N GLN A 158 -20.81 -3.67 -63.65
CA GLN A 158 -21.38 -4.63 -62.70
C GLN A 158 -20.29 -5.40 -61.95
N ALA A 159 -19.22 -5.82 -62.61
CA ALA A 159 -18.10 -6.51 -61.97
C ALA A 159 -17.36 -5.60 -60.98
N GLU A 160 -17.13 -4.33 -61.34
CA GLU A 160 -16.51 -3.34 -60.44
C GLU A 160 -17.42 -2.98 -59.25
N ASP A 161 -18.73 -2.88 -59.46
CA ASP A 161 -19.70 -2.68 -58.38
C ASP A 161 -19.75 -3.87 -57.42
N ALA A 162 -19.72 -5.10 -57.93
CA ALA A 162 -19.66 -6.31 -57.13
C ALA A 162 -18.39 -6.36 -56.25
N LYS A 163 -17.22 -5.98 -56.79
CA LYS A 163 -15.98 -5.87 -56.01
C LYS A 163 -16.12 -4.84 -54.88
N ARG A 164 -16.64 -3.64 -55.17
CA ARG A 164 -16.88 -2.60 -54.15
C ARG A 164 -17.85 -3.07 -53.08
N GLN A 165 -18.95 -3.73 -53.47
CA GLN A 165 -19.92 -4.25 -52.52
C GLN A 165 -19.34 -5.36 -51.64
N ALA A 166 -18.46 -6.21 -52.17
CA ALA A 166 -17.75 -7.22 -51.39
C ALA A 166 -16.87 -6.58 -50.31
N VAL A 167 -16.09 -5.54 -50.66
CA VAL A 167 -15.27 -4.78 -49.71
C VAL A 167 -16.15 -4.16 -48.60
N VAL A 168 -17.23 -3.46 -48.97
CA VAL A 168 -18.16 -2.85 -48.00
C VAL A 168 -18.76 -3.90 -47.07
N THR A 169 -19.15 -5.06 -47.62
CA THR A 169 -19.72 -6.16 -46.84
C THR A 169 -18.71 -6.73 -45.85
N GLN A 170 -17.48 -6.94 -46.29
CA GLN A 170 -16.41 -7.50 -45.46
C GLN A 170 -16.01 -6.52 -44.33
N VAL A 171 -15.80 -5.25 -44.66
CA VAL A 171 -15.54 -4.19 -43.67
C VAL A 171 -16.70 -4.09 -42.68
N GLY A 172 -17.94 -4.08 -43.18
CA GLY A 172 -19.14 -4.03 -42.34
C GLY A 172 -19.25 -5.22 -41.39
N HIS A 173 -18.88 -6.43 -41.82
CA HIS A 173 -18.86 -7.62 -40.97
C HIS A 173 -17.81 -7.49 -39.85
N THR A 174 -16.57 -7.09 -40.18
CA THR A 174 -15.52 -6.94 -39.17
C THR A 174 -15.82 -5.82 -38.18
N VAL A 175 -16.33 -4.67 -38.65
CA VAL A 175 -16.77 -3.58 -37.77
C VAL A 175 -17.92 -4.03 -36.87
N ARG A 176 -18.88 -4.81 -37.39
CA ARG A 176 -19.96 -5.35 -36.57
C ARG A 176 -19.42 -6.23 -35.43
N LYS A 177 -18.42 -7.07 -35.70
CA LYS A 177 -17.76 -7.87 -34.66
C LYS A 177 -17.12 -6.99 -33.58
N MET A 178 -16.43 -5.91 -33.97
CA MET A 178 -15.88 -4.95 -33.01
C MET A 178 -16.96 -4.26 -32.17
N THR A 179 -18.12 -3.90 -32.76
CA THR A 179 -19.24 -3.32 -32.01
C THR A 179 -19.92 -4.32 -31.06
N GLU A 180 -19.83 -5.61 -31.35
CA GLU A 180 -20.26 -6.71 -30.47
C GLU A 180 -19.20 -7.02 -29.38
N GLY A 181 -18.09 -6.27 -29.35
CA GLY A 181 -17.00 -6.43 -28.39
C GLY A 181 -15.93 -7.44 -28.80
N ASP A 182 -15.99 -7.99 -30.02
CA ASP A 182 -15.01 -8.96 -30.53
C ASP A 182 -13.93 -8.29 -31.38
N PHE A 183 -12.77 -8.08 -30.75
CA PHE A 183 -11.57 -7.53 -31.39
C PHE A 183 -10.59 -8.64 -31.79
N THR A 184 -10.98 -9.92 -31.79
CA THR A 184 -10.10 -11.03 -32.23
C THR A 184 -10.12 -11.25 -33.73
N VAL A 185 -11.11 -10.69 -34.44
CA VAL A 185 -11.27 -10.85 -35.89
C VAL A 185 -10.51 -9.75 -36.62
N ALA A 186 -9.47 -10.12 -37.36
CA ALA A 186 -8.74 -9.21 -38.25
C ALA A 186 -9.44 -9.04 -39.60
N LEU A 187 -9.36 -7.83 -40.17
CA LEU A 187 -9.74 -7.58 -41.57
C LEU A 187 -8.53 -7.89 -42.45
N THR A 188 -8.67 -8.85 -43.37
CA THR A 188 -7.58 -9.24 -44.27
C THR A 188 -8.07 -9.49 -45.69
N GLY A 189 -7.21 -9.22 -46.68
CA GLY A 189 -7.45 -9.62 -48.07
C GLY A 189 -8.35 -8.69 -48.86
N LEU A 190 -8.40 -7.40 -48.50
CA LEU A 190 -9.00 -6.39 -49.37
C LEU A 190 -8.15 -6.15 -50.64
N PRO A 191 -8.74 -5.70 -51.75
CA PRO A 191 -8.00 -5.27 -52.92
C PRO A 191 -6.99 -4.17 -52.59
N GLU A 192 -5.89 -4.07 -53.34
CA GLU A 192 -4.80 -3.11 -53.12
C GLU A 192 -5.28 -1.65 -52.98
N ALA A 193 -6.31 -1.26 -53.74
CA ALA A 193 -6.94 0.07 -53.64
C ALA A 193 -7.48 0.42 -52.23
N TYR A 194 -7.69 -0.58 -51.37
CA TYR A 194 -8.19 -0.46 -50.01
C TYR A 194 -7.15 -0.87 -48.95
N ALA A 195 -5.89 -1.08 -49.33
CA ALA A 195 -4.84 -1.52 -48.39
C ALA A 195 -4.66 -0.55 -47.20
N ALA A 196 -4.81 0.76 -47.43
CA ALA A 196 -4.75 1.75 -46.36
C ALA A 196 -5.89 1.58 -45.34
N LEU A 197 -7.11 1.32 -45.81
CA LEU A 197 -8.26 1.05 -44.94
C LEU A 197 -8.08 -0.22 -44.10
N GLU A 198 -7.55 -1.28 -44.73
CA GLU A 198 -7.22 -2.53 -44.02
C GLU A 198 -6.19 -2.28 -42.90
N ALA A 199 -5.11 -1.56 -43.22
CA ALA A 199 -4.05 -1.25 -42.27
C ALA A 199 -4.51 -0.35 -41.11
N ASP A 200 -5.34 0.66 -41.39
CA ASP A 200 -5.87 1.58 -40.38
C ASP A 200 -6.83 0.86 -39.41
N LEU A 201 -7.71 0.01 -39.93
CA LEU A 201 -8.63 -0.79 -39.11
C LEU A 201 -7.89 -1.82 -38.25
N GLU A 202 -6.85 -2.47 -38.78
CA GLU A 202 -6.01 -3.39 -38.00
C GLU A 202 -5.22 -2.65 -36.90
N THR A 203 -4.72 -1.45 -37.21
CA THR A 203 -4.04 -0.60 -36.22
C THR A 203 -4.98 -0.20 -35.09
N MET A 204 -6.21 0.21 -35.44
CA MET A 204 -7.24 0.53 -34.45
C MET A 204 -7.58 -0.70 -33.58
N ARG A 205 -7.82 -1.87 -34.21
CA ARG A 205 -8.11 -3.12 -33.50
C ARG A 205 -7.03 -3.43 -32.48
N LYS A 206 -5.77 -3.41 -32.89
CA LYS A 206 -4.61 -3.68 -32.02
C LYS A 206 -4.49 -2.67 -30.87
N LYS A 207 -4.67 -1.38 -31.13
CA LYS A 207 -4.60 -0.34 -30.09
C LYS A 207 -5.70 -0.50 -29.05
N VAL A 208 -6.94 -0.75 -29.47
CA VAL A 208 -8.07 -0.96 -28.56
C VAL A 208 -7.88 -2.27 -27.78
N SER A 209 -7.52 -3.36 -28.46
CA SER A 209 -7.19 -4.66 -27.85
C SER A 209 -6.09 -4.53 -26.78
N GLY A 210 -5.01 -3.80 -27.10
CA GLY A 210 -3.91 -3.56 -26.16
C GLY A 210 -4.33 -2.71 -24.96
N ALA A 211 -5.11 -1.66 -25.17
CA ALA A 211 -5.62 -0.82 -24.08
C ALA A 211 -6.55 -1.61 -23.14
N LEU A 212 -7.48 -2.41 -23.67
CA LEU A 212 -8.35 -3.28 -22.88
C LEU A 212 -7.55 -4.34 -22.10
N GLY A 213 -6.53 -4.94 -22.73
CA GLY A 213 -5.62 -5.86 -22.06
C GLY A 213 -4.86 -5.21 -20.90
N ALA A 214 -4.36 -3.99 -21.08
CA ALA A 214 -3.69 -3.23 -20.04
C ALA A 214 -4.64 -2.91 -18.86
N VAL A 215 -5.87 -2.47 -19.14
CA VAL A 215 -6.88 -2.23 -18.09
C VAL A 215 -7.17 -3.51 -17.31
N SER A 216 -7.34 -4.66 -17.98
CA SER A 216 -7.55 -5.95 -17.30
C SER A 216 -6.39 -6.32 -16.38
N GLN A 217 -5.15 -6.11 -16.84
CA GLN A 217 -3.95 -6.39 -16.04
C GLN A 217 -3.86 -5.46 -14.83
N THR A 218 -4.08 -4.16 -15.01
CA THR A 218 -4.12 -3.18 -13.91
C THR A 218 -5.22 -3.53 -12.92
N SER A 219 -6.41 -3.93 -13.39
CA SER A 219 -7.51 -4.36 -12.53
C SER A 219 -7.13 -5.52 -11.62
N ARG A 220 -6.47 -6.54 -12.18
CA ARG A 220 -5.96 -7.68 -11.39
C ARG A 220 -4.90 -7.25 -10.37
N ALA A 221 -4.02 -6.31 -10.74
CA ALA A 221 -3.02 -5.79 -9.82
C ALA A 221 -3.67 -5.00 -8.66
N VAL A 222 -4.71 -4.21 -8.94
CA VAL A 222 -5.48 -3.49 -7.91
C VAL A 222 -6.22 -4.47 -6.98
N ASP A 223 -6.85 -5.52 -7.51
CA ASP A 223 -7.49 -6.56 -6.69
C ASP A 223 -6.47 -7.26 -5.77
N THR A 224 -5.31 -7.65 -6.30
CA THR A 224 -4.24 -8.24 -5.47
C THR A 224 -3.77 -7.28 -4.38
N GLY A 225 -3.45 -6.02 -4.73
CA GLY A 225 -3.01 -5.03 -3.76
C GLY A 225 -4.07 -4.72 -2.70
N ALA A 226 -5.35 -4.68 -3.07
CA ALA A 226 -6.44 -4.54 -2.12
C ALA A 226 -6.50 -5.72 -1.14
N LYS A 227 -6.28 -6.96 -1.60
CA LYS A 227 -6.23 -8.14 -0.71
C LYS A 227 -5.06 -8.07 0.26
N GLU A 228 -3.88 -7.69 -0.20
CA GLU A 228 -2.70 -7.52 0.66
C GLU A 228 -2.93 -6.43 1.72
N ILE A 229 -3.53 -5.30 1.36
CA ILE A 229 -3.90 -4.24 2.32
C ILE A 229 -4.87 -4.76 3.38
N ARG A 230 -5.85 -5.58 2.99
CA ARG A 230 -6.82 -6.14 3.95
C ARG A 230 -6.14 -7.10 4.92
N GLU A 231 -5.28 -7.99 4.43
CA GLU A 231 -4.53 -8.92 5.29
C GLU A 231 -3.61 -8.17 6.26
N ALA A 232 -2.94 -7.11 5.80
CA ALA A 232 -2.13 -6.25 6.64
C ALA A 232 -2.98 -5.47 7.67
N SER A 233 -4.17 -5.02 7.29
CA SER A 233 -5.11 -4.34 8.18
C SER A 233 -5.64 -5.29 9.27
N ASP A 234 -5.98 -6.53 8.91
CA ASP A 234 -6.40 -7.57 9.86
C ASP A 234 -5.28 -7.92 10.85
N ASP A 235 -4.02 -7.91 10.41
CA ASP A 235 -2.87 -8.08 11.31
C ASP A 235 -2.67 -6.89 12.25
N LEU A 236 -2.78 -5.67 11.71
CA LEU A 236 -2.70 -4.46 12.51
C LEU A 236 -3.85 -4.38 13.54
N ALA A 237 -5.05 -4.87 13.19
CA ALA A 237 -6.19 -4.99 14.09
C ALA A 237 -5.84 -5.83 15.32
N ARG A 238 -5.37 -7.08 15.10
CA ARG A 238 -4.99 -8.01 16.18
C ARG A 238 -3.89 -7.45 17.06
N ARG A 239 -2.88 -6.79 16.46
CA ARG A 239 -1.79 -6.16 17.20
C ARG A 239 -2.28 -4.97 18.03
N THR A 240 -3.23 -4.20 17.51
CA THR A 240 -3.85 -3.06 18.20
C THR A 240 -4.70 -3.54 19.37
N GLU A 241 -5.47 -4.62 19.21
CA GLU A 241 -6.22 -5.27 20.30
C GLU A 241 -5.29 -5.80 21.40
N GLN A 242 -4.19 -6.47 21.03
CA GLN A 242 -3.24 -6.97 22.01
C GLN A 242 -2.47 -5.85 22.72
N GLN A 243 -2.18 -4.76 22.00
CA GLN A 243 -1.61 -3.55 22.57
C GLN A 243 -2.56 -2.88 23.56
N ALA A 244 -3.86 -2.79 23.24
CA ALA A 244 -4.87 -2.27 24.16
C ALA A 244 -4.93 -3.09 25.46
N ALA A 245 -4.96 -4.42 25.37
CA ALA A 245 -4.93 -5.30 26.55
C ALA A 245 -3.66 -5.10 27.40
N SER A 246 -2.51 -4.93 26.75
CA SER A 246 -1.23 -4.67 27.44
C SER A 246 -1.21 -3.29 28.12
N LEU A 247 -1.85 -2.28 27.52
CA LEU A 247 -1.99 -0.94 28.10
C LEU A 247 -2.93 -0.94 29.30
N GLU A 248 -4.02 -1.72 29.27
CA GLU A 248 -4.91 -1.90 30.42
C GLU A 248 -4.16 -2.51 31.62
N GLU A 249 -3.38 -3.57 31.40
CA GLU A 249 -2.57 -4.20 32.44
C GLU A 249 -1.48 -3.27 32.98
N ALA A 250 -0.81 -2.52 32.10
CA ALA A 250 0.19 -1.52 32.48
C ALA A 250 -0.44 -0.40 33.32
N SER A 251 -1.62 0.09 32.94
CA SER A 251 -2.35 1.13 33.67
C SER A 251 -2.78 0.66 35.08
N ALA A 252 -3.27 -0.58 35.19
CA ALA A 252 -3.60 -1.18 36.48
C ALA A 252 -2.36 -1.33 37.39
N SER A 253 -1.24 -1.75 36.80
CA SER A 253 0.05 -1.90 37.49
C SER A 253 0.59 -0.55 37.98
N ILE A 254 0.51 0.49 37.14
CA ILE A 254 0.91 1.86 37.47
C ILE A 254 0.05 2.42 38.60
N THR A 255 -1.27 2.20 38.57
CA THR A 255 -2.19 2.64 39.62
C THR A 255 -1.84 2.00 40.97
N THR A 256 -1.56 0.69 40.95
CA THR A 256 -1.14 -0.06 42.14
C THR A 256 0.21 0.43 42.66
N LEU A 257 1.16 0.69 41.76
CA LEU A 257 2.48 1.21 42.11
C LEU A 257 2.39 2.62 42.69
N ALA A 258 1.58 3.51 42.10
CA ALA A 258 1.33 4.85 42.61
C ALA A 258 0.77 4.82 44.04
N GLY A 259 -0.19 3.92 44.31
CA GLY A 259 -0.74 3.71 45.64
C GLY A 259 0.30 3.22 46.66
N THR A 260 1.13 2.25 46.25
CA THR A 260 2.18 1.69 47.11
C THR A 260 3.25 2.72 47.45
N VAL A 261 3.71 3.50 46.47
CA VAL A 261 4.70 4.58 46.68
C VAL A 261 4.12 5.70 47.53
N GLY A 262 2.85 6.06 47.33
CA GLY A 262 2.15 7.02 48.19
C GLY A 262 2.12 6.57 49.65
N LYS A 263 1.76 5.30 49.89
CA LYS A 263 1.78 4.71 51.23
C LYS A 263 3.18 4.72 51.86
N THR A 264 4.22 4.39 51.09
CA THR A 264 5.61 4.45 51.56
C THR A 264 6.01 5.87 51.99
N ALA A 265 5.56 6.91 51.27
CA ALA A 265 5.82 8.30 51.64
C ALA A 265 5.13 8.70 52.96
N GLU A 266 3.90 8.24 53.17
CA GLU A 266 3.16 8.46 54.41
C GLU A 266 3.81 7.71 55.59
N GLU A 267 4.13 6.42 55.43
CA GLU A 267 4.79 5.61 56.45
C GLU A 267 6.16 6.18 56.83
N ALA A 268 6.94 6.67 55.86
CA ALA A 268 8.21 7.34 56.12
C ALA A 268 8.05 8.67 56.88
N THR A 269 6.98 9.42 56.59
CA THR A 269 6.65 10.66 57.33
C THR A 269 6.24 10.34 58.78
N GLN A 270 5.43 9.29 58.99
CA GLN A 270 5.06 8.83 60.33
C GLN A 270 6.27 8.33 61.12
N LEU A 271 7.15 7.56 60.47
CA LEU A 271 8.41 7.11 61.06
C LEU A 271 9.29 8.29 61.47
N HIS A 272 9.43 9.30 60.60
CA HIS A 272 10.20 10.50 60.95
C HIS A 272 9.65 11.18 62.21
N SER A 273 8.32 11.33 62.33
CA SER A 273 7.71 11.89 63.55
C SER A 273 8.01 11.06 64.80
N ALA A 274 7.80 9.75 64.73
CA ALA A 274 8.05 8.86 65.88
C ALA A 274 9.53 8.85 66.30
N VAL A 275 10.45 8.99 65.35
CA VAL A 275 11.89 9.08 65.61
C VAL A 275 12.26 10.43 66.23
N GLN A 276 11.62 11.53 65.82
CA GLN A 276 11.79 12.84 66.47
C GLN A 276 11.34 12.82 67.93
N ASP A 277 10.20 12.17 68.22
CA ASP A 277 9.71 12.00 69.59
C ASP A 277 10.71 11.19 70.43
N ALA A 278 11.17 10.04 69.91
CA ALA A 278 12.19 9.21 70.57
C ALA A 278 13.53 9.94 70.76
N HIS A 279 13.90 10.82 69.83
CA HIS A 279 15.09 11.66 69.94
C HIS A 279 14.94 12.69 71.06
N GLY A 280 13.74 13.28 71.21
CA GLY A 280 13.38 14.15 72.33
C GLY A 280 13.49 13.43 73.68
N ASP A 281 12.90 12.24 73.79
CA ASP A 281 12.96 11.40 75.00
C ASP A 281 14.40 11.03 75.36
N ALA A 282 15.22 10.64 74.37
CA ALA A 282 16.62 10.30 74.59
C ALA A 282 17.43 11.51 75.08
N ARG A 283 17.17 12.71 74.53
CA ARG A 283 17.79 13.95 75.01
C ARG A 283 17.39 14.29 76.45
N GLN A 284 16.11 14.14 76.78
CA GLN A 284 15.63 14.37 78.14
C GLN A 284 16.25 13.37 79.11
N GLY A 285 16.34 12.09 78.73
CA GLY A 285 17.03 11.06 79.49
C GLY A 285 18.50 11.37 79.76
N GLY A 286 19.20 11.91 78.74
CA GLY A 286 20.58 12.41 78.91
C GLY A 286 20.70 13.53 79.94
N GLY A 287 19.79 14.51 79.93
CA GLY A 287 19.77 15.60 80.91
C GLY A 287 19.52 15.11 82.35
N VAL A 288 18.58 14.18 82.55
CA VAL A 288 18.35 13.55 83.87
C VAL A 288 19.59 12.81 84.35
N LEU A 289 20.36 12.24 83.44
CA LEU A 289 21.59 11.54 83.77
C LEU A 289 22.71 12.50 84.21
N GLU A 290 22.86 13.65 83.54
CA GLU A 290 23.80 14.70 83.97
C GLU A 290 23.49 15.17 85.40
N GLU A 291 22.20 15.35 85.72
CA GLU A 291 21.75 15.65 87.09
C GLU A 291 22.11 14.53 88.08
N ALA A 292 21.95 13.26 87.69
CA ALA A 292 22.30 12.11 88.52
C ALA A 292 23.81 11.98 88.77
N VAL A 293 24.66 12.24 87.76
CA VAL A 293 26.12 12.30 87.91
C VAL A 293 26.49 13.38 88.91
N GLN A 294 25.91 14.57 88.79
CA GLN A 294 26.16 15.68 89.71
C GLN A 294 25.78 15.30 91.16
N ALA A 295 24.62 14.69 91.35
CA ALA A 295 24.17 14.22 92.68
C ALA A 295 25.11 13.16 93.27
N MET A 296 25.59 12.20 92.46
CA MET A 296 26.54 11.19 92.93
C MET A 296 27.91 11.79 93.28
N ASN A 297 28.38 12.76 92.51
CA ASN A 297 29.61 13.50 92.82
C ASN A 297 29.49 14.30 94.13
N ASP A 298 28.32 14.87 94.41
CA ASP A 298 28.05 15.57 95.67
C ASP A 298 28.00 14.61 96.85
N ILE A 299 27.40 13.42 96.69
CA ILE A 299 27.43 12.34 97.68
C ILE A 299 28.87 11.88 97.94
N HIS A 300 29.66 11.66 96.88
CA HIS A 300 31.07 11.25 96.98
C HIS A 300 31.89 12.27 97.79
N ARG A 301 31.70 13.57 97.50
CA ARG A 301 32.33 14.67 98.23
C ARG A 301 31.90 14.70 99.70
N SER A 302 30.60 14.52 99.97
CA SER A 302 30.07 14.48 101.33
C SER A 302 30.65 13.30 102.13
N ALA A 303 30.77 12.12 101.52
CA ALA A 303 31.40 10.95 102.15
C ALA A 303 32.87 11.21 102.49
N ALA A 304 33.62 11.86 101.60
CA ALA A 304 35.01 12.25 101.84
C ALA A 304 35.14 13.25 103.00
N GLU A 305 34.26 14.25 103.09
CA GLU A 305 34.22 15.18 104.22
C GLU A 305 33.88 14.50 105.55
N ILE A 306 32.90 13.59 105.56
CA ILE A 306 32.59 12.77 106.74
C ILE A 306 33.82 11.96 107.16
N GLY A 307 34.54 11.35 106.21
CA GLY A 307 35.78 10.63 106.48
C GLY A 307 36.84 11.50 107.20
N LYS A 308 36.98 12.76 106.82
CA LYS A 308 37.88 13.72 107.50
C LYS A 308 37.41 14.02 108.93
N ILE A 309 36.11 14.23 109.13
CA ILE A 309 35.52 14.49 110.45
C ILE A 309 35.76 13.29 111.39
N ILE A 310 35.56 12.07 110.88
CA ILE A 310 35.79 10.85 111.66
C ILE A 310 37.26 10.69 112.03
N ALA A 311 38.19 11.05 111.15
CA ALA A 311 39.62 11.06 111.48
C ALA A 311 39.96 12.06 112.60
N VAL A 312 39.29 13.23 112.63
CA VAL A 312 39.43 14.19 113.74
C VAL A 312 38.85 13.62 115.04
N ILE A 313 37.69 12.97 115.00
CA ILE A 313 37.07 12.34 116.18
C ILE A 313 37.96 11.24 116.76
N ASP A 314 38.54 10.38 115.91
CA ASP A 314 39.52 9.37 116.33
C ASP A 314 40.75 10.02 116.98
N GLY A 315 41.26 11.12 116.40
CA GLY A 315 42.33 11.92 117.00
C GLY A 315 41.97 12.50 118.38
N ILE A 316 40.74 13.02 118.55
CA ILE A 316 40.24 13.52 119.85
C ILE A 316 40.12 12.37 120.85
N ALA A 317 39.60 11.21 120.44
CA ALA A 317 39.49 10.03 121.28
C ALA A 317 40.87 9.55 121.76
N PHE A 318 41.86 9.53 120.87
CA PHE A 318 43.25 9.20 121.21
C PHE A 318 43.86 10.18 122.21
N GLN A 319 43.70 11.49 121.97
CA GLN A 319 44.16 12.54 122.90
C GLN A 319 43.47 12.42 124.26
N THR A 320 42.17 12.15 124.29
CA THR A 320 41.38 11.97 125.52
C THR A 320 41.84 10.73 126.29
N ASN A 321 42.13 9.63 125.59
CA ASN A 321 42.69 8.41 126.19
C ASN A 321 44.08 8.67 126.82
N LEU A 322 44.95 9.46 126.17
CA LEU A 322 46.24 9.87 126.73
C LEU A 322 46.10 10.82 127.93
N LEU A 323 45.19 11.79 127.88
CA LEU A 323 44.87 12.69 128.99
C LEU A 323 44.34 11.92 130.21
N ALA A 324 43.42 10.98 129.98
CA ALA A 324 42.86 10.12 131.00
C ALA A 324 43.92 9.19 131.61
N LEU A 325 44.84 8.65 130.79
CA LEU A 325 45.99 7.89 131.28
C LEU A 325 46.89 8.74 132.19
N ASN A 326 47.24 9.96 131.76
CA ASN A 326 48.04 10.88 132.55
C ASN A 326 47.35 11.25 133.88
N ALA A 327 46.04 11.51 133.84
CA ALA A 327 45.24 11.78 135.03
C ALA A 327 45.16 10.56 135.96
N GLY A 328 45.04 9.34 135.41
CA GLY A 328 45.06 8.10 136.17
C GLY A 328 46.40 7.84 136.86
N VAL A 329 47.52 8.15 136.19
CA VAL A 329 48.87 8.08 136.76
C VAL A 329 49.04 9.07 137.91
N GLU A 330 48.62 10.32 137.73
CA GLU A 330 48.72 11.36 138.77
C GLU A 330 47.79 11.06 139.97
N ALA A 331 46.60 10.49 139.70
CA ALA A 331 45.69 10.02 140.74
C ALA A 331 46.27 8.86 141.56
N ALA A 332 46.98 7.91 140.92
CA ALA A 332 47.70 6.85 141.61
C ALA A 332 48.86 7.40 142.45
N ARG A 333 49.51 8.47 141.99
CA ARG A 333 50.60 9.18 142.69
C ARG A 333 50.12 9.90 143.96
N ALA A 334 48.87 10.37 143.97
CA ALA A 334 48.24 11.03 145.12
C ALA A 334 47.71 10.07 146.21
N GLY A 335 47.86 8.74 146.05
CA GLY A 335 47.51 7.75 147.08
C GLY A 335 46.01 7.72 147.43
N ASP A 336 45.68 7.63 148.73
CA ASP A 336 44.29 7.51 149.19
C ASP A 336 43.41 8.73 148.87
N ALA A 337 43.99 9.93 148.75
CA ALA A 337 43.28 11.14 148.37
C ALA A 337 42.86 11.18 146.88
N GLY A 338 43.53 10.38 146.03
CA GLY A 338 43.31 10.34 144.58
C GLY A 338 42.32 9.26 144.10
N ARG A 339 41.80 8.40 144.99
CA ARG A 339 40.96 7.24 144.63
C ARG A 339 39.74 7.59 143.78
N GLY A 340 39.02 8.67 144.12
CA GLY A 340 37.86 9.13 143.35
C GLY A 340 38.24 9.62 141.94
N PHE A 341 39.37 10.33 141.82
CA PHE A 341 39.90 10.78 140.53
C PHE A 341 40.39 9.63 139.65
N ALA A 342 40.97 8.57 140.24
CA ALA A 342 41.40 7.38 139.50
C ALA A 342 40.22 6.63 138.86
N VAL A 343 39.07 6.55 139.54
CA VAL A 343 37.85 5.95 138.98
C VAL A 343 37.33 6.76 137.79
N VAL A 344 37.25 8.08 137.93
CA VAL A 344 36.82 8.98 136.84
C VAL A 344 37.80 8.90 135.67
N ALA A 345 39.11 8.89 135.92
CA ALA A 345 40.12 8.75 134.87
C ALA A 345 39.99 7.42 134.11
N ASN A 346 39.72 6.31 134.79
CA ASN A 346 39.47 5.02 134.15
C ASN A 346 38.17 5.01 133.33
N GLU A 347 37.09 5.63 133.81
CA GLU A 347 35.82 5.74 133.08
C GLU A 347 35.96 6.61 131.82
N VAL A 348 36.66 7.76 131.93
CA VAL A 348 36.98 8.63 130.78
C VAL A 348 37.84 7.89 129.77
N ARG A 349 38.81 7.08 130.23
CA ARG A 349 39.65 6.24 129.38
C ARG A 349 38.84 5.18 128.64
N ALA A 350 37.96 4.47 129.33
CA ALA A 350 37.06 3.48 128.74
C ALA A 350 36.11 4.13 127.70
N LEU A 351 35.58 5.32 127.99
CA LEU A 351 34.75 6.08 127.05
C LEU A 351 35.55 6.53 125.82
N ALA A 352 36.80 6.96 125.99
CA ALA A 352 37.69 7.34 124.90
C ALA A 352 38.03 6.13 124.00
N GLN A 353 38.29 4.95 124.57
CA GLN A 353 38.49 3.72 123.81
C GLN A 353 37.25 3.30 123.03
N ARG A 354 36.06 3.33 123.66
CA ARG A 354 34.79 3.08 122.98
C ARG A 354 34.50 4.08 121.85
N SER A 355 34.88 5.34 122.04
CA SER A 355 34.73 6.38 121.01
C SER A 355 35.68 6.15 119.83
N ALA A 356 36.91 5.70 120.09
CA ALA A 356 37.87 5.32 119.05
C ALA A 356 37.39 4.09 118.26
N GLU A 357 36.89 3.05 118.93
CA GLU A 357 36.29 1.87 118.28
C GLU A 357 35.10 2.26 117.40
N ALA A 358 34.17 3.07 117.91
CA ALA A 358 33.03 3.55 117.14
C ALA A 358 33.45 4.43 115.95
N ALA A 359 34.47 5.28 116.11
CA ALA A 359 35.03 6.07 115.02
C ALA A 359 35.65 5.17 113.93
N LEU A 360 36.32 4.08 114.32
CA LEU A 360 36.92 3.11 113.41
C LEU A 360 35.86 2.35 112.60
N ASP A 361 34.77 1.94 113.25
CA ASP A 361 33.62 1.31 112.60
C ASP A 361 32.92 2.25 111.61
N ILE A 362 32.69 3.52 111.99
CA ILE A 362 32.13 4.52 111.06
C ILE A 362 33.09 4.77 109.90
N LYS A 363 34.40 4.87 110.16
CA LYS A 363 35.42 5.04 109.11
C LYS A 363 35.37 3.90 108.09
N LYS A 364 35.19 2.67 108.55
CA LYS A 364 35.03 1.50 107.69
C LYS A 364 33.76 1.61 106.83
N LEU A 365 32.60 1.91 107.46
CA LEU A 365 31.33 2.07 106.74
C LEU A 365 31.36 3.20 105.71
N ILE A 366 32.00 4.33 106.03
CA ILE A 366 32.18 5.45 105.09
C ILE A 366 33.14 5.05 103.96
N GLY A 367 34.21 4.31 104.26
CA GLY A 367 35.10 3.78 103.24
C GLY A 367 34.39 2.85 102.26
N GLU A 368 33.57 1.92 102.77
CA GLU A 368 32.73 1.04 101.95
C GLU A 368 31.71 1.84 101.12
N SER A 369 31.09 2.86 101.73
CA SER A 369 30.14 3.74 101.03
C SER A 369 30.82 4.53 99.91
N SER A 370 32.03 5.07 100.12
CA SER A 370 32.78 5.77 99.08
C SER A 370 33.06 4.88 97.88
N VAL A 371 33.48 3.62 98.09
CA VAL A 371 33.71 2.66 97.01
C VAL A 371 32.42 2.36 96.23
N GLN A 372 31.28 2.23 96.93
CA GLN A 372 29.98 2.02 96.29
C GLN A 372 29.55 3.23 95.46
N VAL A 373 29.77 4.45 95.96
CA VAL A 373 29.44 5.69 95.25
C VAL A 373 30.34 5.87 94.03
N GLU A 374 31.65 5.62 94.14
CA GLU A 374 32.58 5.69 93.00
C GLU A 374 32.17 4.72 91.88
N ARG A 375 31.79 3.50 92.24
CA ARG A 375 31.21 2.54 91.28
C ARG A 375 29.89 3.04 90.69
N GLY A 376 29.05 3.70 91.50
CA GLY A 376 27.82 4.36 91.08
C GLY A 376 28.08 5.44 90.02
N VAL A 377 29.00 6.37 90.29
CA VAL A 377 29.42 7.42 89.34
C VAL A 377 29.85 6.79 88.01
N THR A 378 30.70 5.75 88.06
CA THR A 378 31.20 5.08 86.84
C THR A 378 30.06 4.46 86.00
N LEU A 379 29.07 3.82 86.64
CA LEU A 379 27.92 3.23 85.95
C LEU A 379 27.00 4.30 85.34
N VAL A 380 26.82 5.43 86.03
CA VAL A 380 26.03 6.55 85.50
C VAL A 380 26.76 7.22 84.33
N ASP A 381 28.07 7.45 84.41
CA ASP A 381 28.87 7.99 83.30
C ASP A 381 28.78 7.10 82.05
N GLN A 382 28.96 5.77 82.20
CA GLN A 382 28.80 4.80 81.11
C GLN A 382 27.39 4.80 80.50
N THR A 383 26.39 5.05 81.34
CA THR A 383 25.00 5.19 80.89
C THR A 383 24.83 6.49 80.10
N GLY A 384 25.54 7.57 80.47
CA GLY A 384 25.56 8.86 79.78
C GLY A 384 26.10 8.74 78.37
N GLU A 385 27.29 8.14 78.23
CA GLU A 385 27.88 7.84 76.92
C GLU A 385 26.95 6.98 76.05
N THR A 386 26.20 6.07 76.67
CA THR A 386 25.23 5.22 75.95
C THR A 386 24.05 6.03 75.43
N PHE A 387 23.52 6.99 76.21
CA PHE A 387 22.49 7.91 75.75
C PHE A 387 22.97 8.82 74.62
N GLU A 388 24.20 9.35 74.69
CA GLU A 388 24.78 10.15 73.60
C GLU A 388 24.84 9.36 72.27
N ARG A 389 25.27 8.10 72.33
CA ARG A 389 25.25 7.22 71.14
C ARG A 389 23.83 6.96 70.64
N ILE A 390 22.84 6.82 71.53
CA ILE A 390 21.44 6.65 71.15
C ILE A 390 20.93 7.89 70.44
N VAL A 391 21.13 9.08 71.01
CA VAL A 391 20.75 10.37 70.40
C VAL A 391 21.32 10.49 68.99
N SER A 392 22.62 10.23 68.80
CA SER A 392 23.27 10.26 67.49
C SER A 392 22.65 9.26 66.49
N ARG A 393 22.39 8.01 66.92
CA ARG A 393 21.80 6.97 66.06
C ARG A 393 20.35 7.27 65.68
N VAL A 394 19.57 7.77 66.63
CA VAL A 394 18.16 8.13 66.39
C VAL A 394 18.09 9.32 65.42
N GLY A 395 18.98 10.32 65.55
CA GLY A 395 19.11 11.40 64.58
C GLY A 395 19.40 10.90 63.16
N ALA A 396 20.34 9.96 63.00
CA ALA A 396 20.64 9.37 61.70
C ALA A 396 19.44 8.59 61.11
N ILE A 397 18.61 7.94 61.93
CA ILE A 397 17.39 7.28 61.47
C ILE A 397 16.37 8.32 60.98
N ALA A 398 16.27 9.48 61.64
CA ALA A 398 15.35 10.55 61.23
C ALA A 398 15.72 11.09 59.84
N ASP A 399 17.02 11.27 59.58
CA ASP A 399 17.54 11.70 58.28
C ASP A 399 17.21 10.68 57.18
N VAL A 400 17.40 9.38 57.43
CA VAL A 400 17.04 8.31 56.49
C VAL A 400 15.53 8.30 56.21
N ALA A 401 14.69 8.44 57.24
CA ALA A 401 13.24 8.51 57.07
C ALA A 401 12.82 9.72 56.22
N SER A 402 13.47 10.87 56.41
CA SER A 402 13.24 12.07 55.58
C SER A 402 13.61 11.82 54.12
N ASN A 403 14.78 11.23 53.88
CA ASN A 403 15.25 10.90 52.52
C ASN A 403 14.32 9.89 51.81
N ILE A 404 13.78 8.91 52.54
CA ILE A 404 12.79 7.96 52.00
C ILE A 404 11.50 8.69 51.61
N ALA A 405 10.99 9.57 52.48
CA ALA A 405 9.77 10.33 52.20
C ALA A 405 9.94 11.24 50.97
N GLU A 406 11.08 11.92 50.84
CA GLU A 406 11.39 12.77 49.69
C GLU A 406 11.55 11.94 48.40
N GLY A 407 12.29 10.83 48.46
CA GLY A 407 12.45 9.91 47.34
C GLY A 407 11.12 9.30 46.87
N ALA A 408 10.25 8.92 47.79
CA ALA A 408 8.92 8.39 47.48
C ALA A 408 8.02 9.46 46.82
N ARG A 409 8.07 10.72 47.30
CA ARG A 409 7.34 11.83 46.64
C ARG A 409 7.84 12.08 45.21
N ALA A 410 9.15 12.03 44.99
CA ALA A 410 9.73 12.16 43.65
C ALA A 410 9.32 11.00 42.73
N GLN A 411 9.33 9.75 43.23
CA GLN A 411 8.83 8.59 42.49
C GLN A 411 7.35 8.73 42.14
N ALA A 412 6.50 9.20 43.07
CA ALA A 412 5.09 9.43 42.80
C ALA A 412 4.88 10.49 41.69
N ALA A 413 5.71 11.53 41.64
CA ALA A 413 5.69 12.49 40.52
C ALA A 413 6.06 11.83 39.18
N ASN A 414 7.12 11.00 39.16
CA ASN A 414 7.53 10.27 37.96
C ASN A 414 6.45 9.29 37.48
N ILE A 415 5.80 8.57 38.41
CA ILE A 415 4.71 7.65 38.09
C ILE A 415 3.53 8.39 37.45
N ARG A 416 3.18 9.58 37.94
CA ARG A 416 2.14 10.42 37.30
C ARG A 416 2.51 10.81 35.86
N GLN A 417 3.78 11.06 35.58
CA GLN A 417 4.23 11.34 34.21
C GLN A 417 4.15 10.09 33.33
N ILE A 418 4.53 8.92 33.83
CA ILE A 418 4.37 7.64 33.11
C ILE A 418 2.89 7.39 32.82
N GLN A 419 2.01 7.65 33.78
CA GLN A 419 0.56 7.50 33.58
C GLN A 419 0.03 8.41 32.46
N ALA A 420 0.52 9.65 32.35
CA ALA A 420 0.17 10.53 31.25
C ALA A 420 0.63 9.97 29.88
N THR A 421 1.83 9.41 29.80
CA THR A 421 2.32 8.73 28.58
C THR A 421 1.48 7.50 28.22
N VAL A 422 1.05 6.71 29.20
CA VAL A 422 0.16 5.56 28.95
C VAL A 422 -1.18 6.02 28.37
N ASN A 423 -1.75 7.12 28.85
CA ASN A 423 -2.97 7.69 28.29
C ASN A 423 -2.78 8.17 26.84
N GLU A 424 -1.61 8.72 26.50
CA GLU A 424 -1.29 9.09 25.12
C GLU A 424 -1.17 7.86 24.21
N LEU A 425 -0.53 6.79 24.69
CA LEU A 425 -0.46 5.51 23.98
C LEU A 425 -1.84 4.89 23.78
N ASP A 426 -2.76 5.02 24.74
CA ASP A 426 -4.15 4.57 24.59
C ASP A 426 -4.86 5.35 23.48
N LEU A 427 -4.74 6.68 23.45
CA LEU A 427 -5.29 7.51 22.37
C LEU A 427 -4.76 7.09 20.99
N MET A 428 -3.44 6.86 20.87
CA MET A 428 -2.84 6.38 19.62
C MET A 428 -3.35 4.98 19.25
N THR A 429 -3.57 4.11 20.23
CA THR A 429 -4.11 2.75 20.02
C THR A 429 -5.55 2.83 19.47
N GLN A 430 -6.38 3.73 20.00
CA GLN A 430 -7.73 3.98 19.47
C GLN A 430 -7.70 4.58 18.05
N GLN A 431 -6.77 5.50 17.77
CA GLN A 431 -6.56 6.02 16.41
C GLN A 431 -6.12 4.93 15.43
N ASN A 432 -5.26 4.02 15.85
CA ASN A 432 -4.87 2.86 15.04
C ASN A 432 -6.07 1.96 14.74
N ALA A 433 -6.95 1.72 15.72
CA ALA A 433 -8.17 0.95 15.50
C ALA A 433 -9.09 1.62 14.45
N ALA A 434 -9.29 2.94 14.54
CA ALA A 434 -10.05 3.70 13.54
C ALA A 434 -9.40 3.63 12.15
N MET A 435 -8.07 3.81 12.07
CA MET A 435 -7.34 3.69 10.80
C MET A 435 -7.44 2.30 10.18
N VAL A 436 -7.46 1.24 11.00
CA VAL A 436 -7.66 -0.14 10.54
C VAL A 436 -9.05 -0.31 9.92
N GLU A 437 -10.10 0.23 10.53
CA GLU A 437 -11.45 0.19 9.96
C GLU A 437 -11.53 0.94 8.62
N GLU A 438 -10.94 2.15 8.56
CA GLU A 438 -10.89 2.96 7.34
C GLU A 438 -10.10 2.26 6.22
N ALA A 439 -8.92 1.71 6.53
CA ALA A 439 -8.09 0.98 5.57
C ALA A 439 -8.80 -0.28 5.06
N THR A 440 -9.48 -1.00 5.94
CA THR A 440 -10.29 -2.18 5.58
C THR A 440 -11.45 -1.80 4.65
N ALA A 441 -12.15 -0.70 4.94
CA ALA A 441 -13.22 -0.19 4.10
C ALA A 441 -12.71 0.27 2.72
N ALA A 442 -11.59 1.00 2.69
CA ALA A 442 -10.95 1.46 1.46
C ALA A 442 -10.48 0.28 0.60
N SER A 443 -9.85 -0.73 1.21
CA SER A 443 -9.46 -1.97 0.53
C SER A 443 -10.67 -2.69 -0.10
N ARG A 444 -11.79 -2.81 0.63
CA ARG A 444 -13.02 -3.41 0.08
C ARG A 444 -13.56 -2.61 -1.12
N SER A 445 -13.51 -1.28 -1.04
CA SER A 445 -13.92 -0.41 -2.15
C SER A 445 -13.02 -0.57 -3.37
N LEU A 446 -11.69 -0.66 -3.17
CA LEU A 446 -10.73 -0.90 -4.26
C LEU A 446 -10.93 -2.26 -4.92
N ALA A 447 -11.15 -3.32 -4.13
CA ALA A 447 -11.47 -4.64 -4.67
C ALA A 447 -12.78 -4.61 -5.49
N GLY A 448 -13.81 -3.92 -4.99
CA GLY A 448 -15.06 -3.74 -5.72
C GLY A 448 -14.90 -2.96 -7.04
N GLU A 449 -14.04 -1.94 -7.07
CA GLU A 449 -13.74 -1.21 -8.31
C GLU A 449 -12.92 -2.04 -9.30
N ALA A 450 -11.97 -2.84 -8.80
CA ALA A 450 -11.24 -3.80 -9.61
C ALA A 450 -12.16 -4.89 -10.21
N ASP A 451 -13.14 -5.38 -9.45
CA ASP A 451 -14.13 -6.32 -9.97
C ASP A 451 -15.00 -5.65 -11.05
N ARG A 452 -15.43 -4.40 -10.85
CA ARG A 452 -16.19 -3.64 -11.85
C ARG A 452 -15.40 -3.42 -13.14
N MET A 453 -14.14 -3.01 -13.05
CA MET A 453 -13.26 -2.84 -14.22
C MET A 453 -13.03 -4.17 -14.94
N ALA A 454 -12.83 -5.26 -14.19
CA ALA A 454 -12.67 -6.59 -14.77
C ALA A 454 -13.93 -7.07 -15.50
N ASP A 455 -15.12 -6.80 -14.95
CA ASP A 455 -16.40 -7.11 -15.59
C ASP A 455 -16.60 -6.29 -16.86
N LEU A 456 -16.39 -4.96 -16.81
CA LEU A 456 -16.47 -4.08 -17.97
C LEU A 456 -15.54 -4.52 -19.11
N VAL A 457 -14.30 -4.91 -18.79
CA VAL A 457 -13.36 -5.42 -19.80
C VAL A 457 -13.73 -6.85 -20.24
N GLY A 458 -14.29 -7.67 -19.35
CA GLY A 458 -14.69 -9.05 -19.63
C GLY A 458 -15.78 -9.20 -20.70
N HIS A 459 -16.53 -8.13 -20.99
CA HIS A 459 -17.45 -8.07 -22.11
C HIS A 459 -16.74 -8.07 -23.48
N PHE A 460 -15.46 -7.68 -23.52
CA PHE A 460 -14.66 -7.61 -24.73
C PHE A 460 -13.80 -8.86 -24.92
N ARG A 461 -13.77 -9.39 -26.14
CA ARG A 461 -12.86 -10.47 -26.55
C ARG A 461 -11.66 -9.85 -27.26
N VAL A 462 -10.49 -10.03 -26.68
CA VAL A 462 -9.23 -9.51 -27.22
C VAL A 462 -8.16 -10.61 -27.22
N GLU A 463 -7.20 -10.51 -28.13
CA GLU A 463 -6.13 -11.51 -28.23
C GLU A 463 -5.27 -11.53 -26.95
N GLY A 464 -5.03 -12.72 -26.39
CA GLY A 464 -4.18 -12.91 -25.21
C GLY A 464 -4.86 -12.73 -23.85
N LEU A 465 -6.14 -12.32 -23.80
CA LEU A 465 -6.91 -12.34 -22.56
C LEU A 465 -7.38 -13.77 -22.28
N VAL A 466 -6.74 -14.45 -21.32
CA VAL A 466 -7.26 -15.70 -20.76
C VAL A 466 -8.64 -15.37 -20.16
N PRO A 467 -9.72 -16.05 -20.56
CA PRO A 467 -11.05 -15.79 -20.04
C PRO A 467 -10.98 -15.83 -18.52
N HIS A 468 -11.35 -14.74 -17.86
CA HIS A 468 -11.54 -14.78 -16.43
C HIS A 468 -12.69 -15.76 -16.21
N GLN A 469 -12.40 -16.94 -15.67
CA GLN A 469 -13.46 -17.85 -15.23
C GLN A 469 -14.29 -17.06 -14.24
N ALA A 470 -15.45 -16.58 -14.68
CA ALA A 470 -16.42 -15.97 -13.81
C ALA A 470 -16.58 -16.92 -12.63
N LYS A 471 -16.20 -16.46 -11.43
CA LYS A 471 -16.46 -17.20 -10.20
C LYS A 471 -17.96 -17.41 -10.19
N ALA A 472 -18.38 -18.66 -10.46
CA ALA A 472 -19.76 -19.08 -10.34
C ALA A 472 -20.24 -18.58 -8.98
N THR A 473 -21.20 -17.67 -9.00
CA THR A 473 -21.88 -17.18 -7.83
C THR A 473 -22.44 -18.39 -7.08
N ARG A 474 -21.73 -18.83 -6.04
CA ARG A 474 -22.30 -19.71 -5.02
C ARG A 474 -23.39 -18.90 -4.33
N ARG A 475 -24.61 -19.00 -4.84
CA ARG A 475 -25.82 -18.79 -4.05
C ARG A 475 -25.77 -19.82 -2.92
N ALA A 476 -25.47 -19.34 -1.72
CA ALA A 476 -25.69 -20.11 -0.50
C ALA A 476 -27.20 -20.22 -0.27
N ALA A 477 -27.63 -21.45 0.04
CA ALA A 477 -28.93 -21.78 0.58
C ALA A 477 -28.96 -21.49 2.09
#